data_AF-A0A840PHS8-F1
#
_entry.id   AF-A0A840PHS8-F1
#
_cell.length_a   1.000
_cell.length_b   1.000
_cell.length_c   1.000
_cell.angle_alpha   90.00
_cell.angle_beta   90.00
_cell.angle_gamma   90.00
#
_symmetry.space_group_name_H-M   'P 1'
#
loop_
_entity.id
_entity.type
_entity.pdbx_description
1 polymer ?
#
loop_
_entity_poly.entity_id
_entity_poly.type
_entity_poly.pdbx_seq_one_letter_code
_entity_poly.pdbx_strand_id
1 'polypeptide(L)'
;METDLDVGPQPEGSAPNLPFLYFTVIALTSIADLFSERTRVLGLLDDDQQQLANALQRRWDLTQAYWARIAMFGRGRWPLEDIPWRTTDDAESEYFSLLVTAMVVENLMRTRAGDAVLGRVYGVLHELAIRARITRRAVKDDPAVRMHAPGVVYQLDGTDALGPPMHWLLSDFAVTLLKRTMGVASIAQSTEMRERLLSLADEIWDHVYRRRCGNGRARDLWDQPGNVFAEAEPGSELPSWYFTERVVEFLVAAAKATEAGPIRSPQLAEIANEMLSEAEHLYDQEQLIWANTSGPLQPTLRAIEGNLQRARLIVRTRPGSAMALISDCLKDLELLALARETAAEAT
;
A
#
# COMPACT_ATOMS: atom_id res chain seq x y z
N MET A 1 8.08 -27.33 -14.99
CA MET A 1 6.88 -27.23 -15.85
C MET A 1 7.39 -27.29 -17.26
N GLU A 2 6.97 -28.29 -18.03
CA GLU A 2 7.11 -28.26 -19.48
C GLU A 2 6.10 -27.24 -20.01
N THR A 3 6.62 -26.22 -20.69
CA THR A 3 5.84 -25.37 -21.58
C THR A 3 6.11 -25.89 -22.97
N ASP A 4 5.10 -25.98 -23.83
CA ASP A 4 5.32 -26.32 -25.26
C ASP A 4 6.09 -25.21 -26.02
N LEU A 5 6.37 -24.10 -25.33
CA LEU A 5 7.17 -22.98 -25.80
C LEU A 5 8.66 -23.34 -25.77
N ASP A 6 9.35 -23.11 -26.88
CA ASP A 6 10.81 -23.28 -27.02
C ASP A 6 11.55 -22.12 -26.33
N VAL A 7 11.60 -22.17 -25.00
CA VAL A 7 12.25 -21.15 -24.15
C VAL A 7 13.74 -21.45 -23.90
N GLY A 8 14.31 -22.44 -24.60
CA GLY A 8 15.68 -22.91 -24.41
C GLY A 8 15.90 -23.70 -23.10
N PRO A 9 17.04 -24.38 -22.95
CA PRO A 9 17.34 -25.16 -21.76
C PRO A 9 17.67 -24.24 -20.57
N GLN A 10 16.96 -24.41 -19.45
CA GLN A 10 17.36 -23.79 -18.18
C GLN A 10 18.54 -24.58 -17.58
N PRO A 11 19.69 -23.94 -17.30
CA PRO A 11 20.80 -24.61 -16.62
C PRO A 11 20.38 -25.12 -15.24
N GLU A 12 20.99 -26.23 -14.81
CA GLU A 12 20.78 -26.74 -13.46
C GLU A 12 21.26 -25.71 -12.42
N GLY A 13 20.37 -25.33 -11.50
CA GLY A 13 20.68 -24.38 -10.45
C GLY A 13 21.40 -25.06 -9.28
N SER A 14 22.29 -24.34 -8.62
CA SER A 14 23.01 -24.85 -7.43
C SER A 14 22.23 -24.67 -6.12
N ALA A 15 21.20 -23.82 -6.11
CA ALA A 15 20.38 -23.57 -4.93
C ALA A 15 19.51 -24.80 -4.58
N PRO A 16 19.34 -25.12 -3.29
CA PRO A 16 18.43 -26.18 -2.89
C PRO A 16 16.99 -25.85 -3.29
N ASN A 17 16.19 -26.88 -3.55
CA ASN A 17 14.77 -26.73 -3.92
C ASN A 17 13.90 -26.44 -2.67
N LEU A 18 14.19 -25.32 -2.01
CA LEU A 18 13.53 -24.84 -0.80
C LEU A 18 13.16 -23.36 -0.95
N PRO A 19 12.03 -22.91 -0.37
CA PRO A 19 11.62 -21.52 -0.47
C PRO A 19 12.52 -20.61 0.38
N PHE A 20 13.27 -19.73 -0.30
CA PHE A 20 14.03 -18.65 0.35
C PHE A 20 13.16 -17.40 0.49
N LEU A 21 12.93 -16.93 1.73
CA LEU A 21 12.01 -15.82 1.99
C LEU A 21 12.36 -14.55 1.21
N TYR A 22 13.64 -14.13 1.21
CA TYR A 22 14.06 -12.91 0.53
C TYR A 22 13.82 -13.00 -0.98
N PHE A 23 14.34 -14.04 -1.63
CA PHE A 23 14.17 -14.25 -3.06
C PHE A 23 12.71 -14.47 -3.45
N THR A 24 11.91 -15.08 -2.57
CA THR A 24 10.46 -15.20 -2.78
C THR A 24 9.81 -13.82 -2.83
N VAL A 25 10.10 -12.93 -1.88
CA VAL A 25 9.54 -11.56 -1.87
C VAL A 25 9.96 -10.76 -3.10
N ILE A 26 11.24 -10.85 -3.50
CA ILE A 26 11.75 -10.20 -4.71
C ILE A 26 11.04 -10.76 -5.95
N ALA A 27 10.98 -12.08 -6.11
CA ALA A 27 10.32 -12.73 -7.24
C ALA A 27 8.84 -12.36 -7.32
N LEU A 28 8.12 -12.34 -6.20
CA LEU A 28 6.72 -11.92 -6.17
C LEU A 28 6.57 -10.46 -6.62
N THR A 29 7.47 -9.57 -6.19
CA THR A 29 7.42 -8.17 -6.61
C THR A 29 7.65 -8.04 -8.12
N SER A 30 8.67 -8.71 -8.67
CA SER A 30 8.99 -8.63 -10.10
C SER A 30 7.98 -9.32 -11.00
N ILE A 31 7.41 -10.45 -10.58
CA ILE A 31 6.39 -11.17 -11.35
C ILE A 31 5.12 -10.31 -11.49
N ALA A 32 4.80 -9.47 -10.50
CA ALA A 32 3.64 -8.58 -10.57
C ALA A 32 3.69 -7.58 -11.72
N ASP A 33 4.89 -7.15 -12.13
CA ASP A 33 5.07 -6.21 -13.24
C ASP A 33 4.66 -6.82 -14.59
N LEU A 34 4.83 -8.14 -14.78
CA LEU A 34 4.47 -8.85 -16.01
C LEU A 34 2.97 -8.82 -16.32
N PHE A 35 2.13 -8.68 -15.29
CA PHE A 35 0.69 -8.62 -15.46
C PHE A 35 0.07 -7.30 -14.97
N SER A 36 0.90 -6.26 -14.82
CA SER A 36 0.44 -4.92 -14.48
C SER A 36 -0.44 -4.31 -15.59
N GLU A 37 -1.30 -3.36 -15.24
CA GLU A 37 -2.15 -2.64 -16.20
C GLU A 37 -1.30 -1.98 -17.30
N ARG A 38 -0.17 -1.37 -16.93
CA ARG A 38 0.75 -0.74 -17.88
C ARG A 38 1.28 -1.74 -18.91
N THR A 39 1.74 -2.90 -18.47
CA THR A 39 2.27 -3.95 -19.35
C THR A 39 1.20 -4.42 -20.33
N ARG A 40 -0.04 -4.58 -19.87
CA ARG A 40 -1.19 -4.97 -20.70
C ARG A 40 -1.57 -3.89 -21.71
N VAL A 41 -1.68 -2.63 -21.27
CA VAL A 41 -2.09 -1.49 -22.12
C VAL A 41 -1.06 -1.20 -23.20
N LEU A 42 0.22 -1.34 -22.88
CA LEU A 42 1.30 -1.12 -23.83
C LEU A 42 1.57 -2.32 -24.75
N GLY A 43 0.92 -3.48 -24.51
CA GLY A 43 1.11 -4.69 -25.30
C GLY A 43 2.58 -5.14 -25.34
N LEU A 44 3.28 -5.09 -24.19
CA LEU A 44 4.72 -5.35 -24.13
C LEU A 44 5.10 -6.83 -24.27
N LEU A 45 4.12 -7.73 -24.22
CA LEU A 45 4.32 -9.18 -24.28
C LEU A 45 3.73 -9.73 -25.58
N ASP A 46 4.45 -10.63 -26.24
CA ASP A 46 3.90 -11.47 -27.31
C ASP A 46 3.00 -12.60 -26.75
N ASP A 47 2.39 -13.38 -27.64
CA ASP A 47 1.42 -14.42 -27.25
C ASP A 47 2.04 -15.50 -26.34
N ASP A 48 3.27 -15.91 -26.64
CA ASP A 48 4.01 -16.93 -25.89
C ASP A 48 4.39 -16.39 -24.49
N GLN A 49 4.89 -15.16 -24.44
CA GLN A 49 5.19 -14.45 -23.19
C GLN A 49 3.93 -14.21 -22.36
N GLN A 50 2.78 -13.94 -22.99
CA GLN A 50 1.51 -13.78 -22.30
C GLN A 50 1.04 -15.10 -21.67
N GLN A 51 1.25 -16.24 -22.35
CA GLN A 51 0.97 -17.56 -21.79
C GLN A 51 1.83 -17.84 -20.55
N LEU A 52 3.13 -17.51 -20.62
CA LEU A 52 4.05 -17.62 -19.49
C LEU A 52 3.65 -16.69 -18.33
N ALA A 53 3.33 -15.42 -18.61
CA ALA A 53 2.89 -14.45 -17.62
C ALA A 53 1.63 -14.93 -16.88
N ASN A 54 0.65 -15.50 -17.60
CA ASN A 54 -0.57 -16.06 -17.00
C ASN A 54 -0.27 -17.29 -16.11
N ALA A 55 0.69 -18.13 -16.50
CA ALA A 55 1.14 -19.25 -15.67
C ALA A 55 1.86 -18.77 -14.40
N LEU A 56 2.73 -17.76 -14.52
CA LEU A 56 3.41 -17.13 -13.39
C LEU A 56 2.42 -16.43 -12.46
N GLN A 57 1.41 -15.73 -12.99
CA GLN A 57 0.37 -15.09 -12.19
C GLN A 57 -0.36 -16.10 -11.29
N ARG A 58 -0.74 -17.27 -11.81
CA ARG A 58 -1.39 -18.32 -10.98
C ARG A 58 -0.50 -18.81 -9.83
N ARG A 59 0.81 -18.97 -10.08
CA ARG A 59 1.77 -19.36 -9.02
C ARG A 59 2.00 -18.26 -8.02
N TRP A 60 2.09 -17.03 -8.50
CA TRP A 60 2.17 -15.84 -7.68
C TRP A 60 0.95 -15.77 -6.74
N ASP A 61 -0.25 -15.98 -7.28
CA ASP A 61 -1.50 -15.96 -6.51
C ASP A 61 -1.50 -17.03 -5.40
N LEU A 62 -1.14 -18.27 -5.77
CA LEU A 62 -1.08 -19.40 -4.85
C LEU A 62 -0.02 -19.20 -3.75
N THR A 63 1.16 -18.70 -4.12
CA THR A 63 2.27 -18.47 -3.19
C THR A 63 1.89 -17.45 -2.14
N GLN A 64 1.27 -16.34 -2.55
CA GLN A 64 0.77 -15.33 -1.61
C GLN A 64 -0.32 -15.87 -0.70
N ALA A 65 -1.29 -16.62 -1.24
CA ALA A 65 -2.36 -17.21 -0.45
C ALA A 65 -1.81 -18.21 0.58
N TYR A 66 -0.83 -19.03 0.19
CA TYR A 66 -0.13 -19.96 1.07
C TYR A 66 0.55 -19.24 2.24
N TRP A 67 1.38 -18.23 1.95
CA TRP A 67 2.09 -17.48 2.99
C TRP A 67 1.15 -16.70 3.89
N ALA A 68 0.11 -16.06 3.33
CA ALA A 68 -0.93 -15.40 4.10
C ALA A 68 -1.64 -16.37 5.05
N ARG A 69 -1.95 -17.59 4.58
CA ARG A 69 -2.60 -18.62 5.39
C ARG A 69 -1.71 -19.09 6.52
N ILE A 70 -0.42 -19.33 6.27
CA ILE A 70 0.53 -19.77 7.30
C ILE A 70 0.87 -18.67 8.29
N ALA A 71 0.93 -17.42 7.86
CA ALA A 71 1.23 -16.30 8.74
C ALA A 71 0.06 -15.95 9.67
N MET A 72 -1.18 -16.17 9.22
CA MET A 72 -2.40 -15.71 9.90
C MET A 72 -3.35 -16.84 10.32
N PHE A 73 -2.90 -18.09 10.44
CA PHE A 73 -3.77 -19.17 10.93
C PHE A 73 -3.99 -19.08 12.44
N GLY A 74 -5.06 -19.73 12.91
CA GLY A 74 -5.42 -19.82 14.33
C GLY A 74 -6.48 -18.81 14.75
N ARG A 75 -7.16 -19.12 15.87
CA ARG A 75 -8.20 -18.27 16.47
C ARG A 75 -7.64 -17.25 17.48
N GLY A 76 -6.39 -17.43 17.92
CA GLY A 76 -5.72 -16.58 18.90
C GLY A 76 -4.64 -15.71 18.26
N ARG A 77 -3.47 -15.66 18.90
CA ARG A 77 -2.27 -15.00 18.37
C ARG A 77 -1.88 -15.64 17.04
N TRP A 78 -1.60 -14.81 16.04
CA TRP A 78 -1.14 -15.29 14.74
C TRP A 78 0.36 -15.62 14.81
N PRO A 79 0.82 -16.64 14.08
CA PRO A 79 2.26 -16.90 13.94
C PRO A 79 3.07 -15.67 13.53
N LEU A 80 2.50 -14.81 12.69
CA LEU A 80 3.13 -13.54 12.28
C LEU A 80 3.41 -12.58 13.45
N GLU A 81 2.62 -12.67 14.51
CA GLU A 81 2.74 -11.82 15.70
C GLU A 81 3.81 -12.33 16.67
N ASP A 82 4.30 -13.55 16.50
CA ASP A 82 5.42 -14.12 17.24
C ASP A 82 6.73 -13.76 16.54
N ILE A 83 7.27 -12.59 16.90
CA ILE A 83 8.51 -12.02 16.33
C ILE A 83 9.70 -12.40 17.22
N PRO A 84 10.84 -12.86 16.67
CA PRO A 84 11.14 -13.01 15.23
C PRO A 84 10.53 -14.27 14.60
N TRP A 85 10.29 -14.21 13.29
CA TRP A 85 9.82 -15.35 12.53
C TRP A 85 10.93 -16.40 12.46
N ARG A 86 10.53 -17.65 12.65
CA ARG A 86 11.41 -18.82 12.61
C ARG A 86 11.17 -19.64 11.35
N THR A 87 12.23 -19.86 10.58
CA THR A 87 12.20 -20.70 9.38
C THR A 87 12.24 -22.19 9.77
N THR A 88 12.01 -23.07 8.80
CA THR A 88 11.93 -24.53 9.03
C THR A 88 13.26 -25.16 9.44
N ASP A 89 14.37 -24.49 9.14
CA ASP A 89 15.75 -24.78 9.53
C ASP A 89 16.15 -24.10 10.86
N ASP A 90 15.17 -23.61 11.63
CA ASP A 90 15.34 -23.01 12.97
C ASP A 90 16.09 -21.65 12.98
N ALA A 91 16.32 -21.04 11.81
CA ALA A 91 16.87 -19.69 11.73
C ALA A 91 15.81 -18.64 12.12
N GLU A 92 16.22 -17.63 12.90
CA GLU A 92 15.36 -16.58 13.42
C GLU A 92 15.89 -15.19 13.08
N SER A 93 15.01 -14.30 12.59
CA SER A 93 15.36 -12.90 12.32
C SER A 93 14.12 -12.02 12.26
N GLU A 94 14.20 -10.79 12.77
CA GLU A 94 13.18 -9.76 12.54
C GLU A 94 13.00 -9.46 11.05
N TYR A 95 14.05 -9.61 10.25
CA TYR A 95 13.95 -9.44 8.80
C TYR A 95 13.09 -10.54 8.17
N PHE A 96 13.10 -11.76 8.70
CA PHE A 96 12.17 -12.81 8.28
C PHE A 96 10.71 -12.44 8.57
N SER A 97 10.42 -11.91 9.77
CA SER A 97 9.09 -11.39 10.08
C SER A 97 8.65 -10.31 9.10
N LEU A 98 9.57 -9.41 8.72
CA LEU A 98 9.29 -8.37 7.74
C LEU A 98 9.01 -8.93 6.34
N LEU A 99 9.77 -9.92 5.89
CA LEU A 99 9.56 -10.58 4.60
C LEU A 99 8.26 -11.37 4.54
N VAL A 100 7.89 -12.08 5.62
CA VAL A 100 6.59 -12.75 5.69
C VAL A 100 5.47 -11.74 5.73
N THR A 101 5.62 -10.65 6.50
CA THR A 101 4.68 -9.52 6.50
C THR A 101 4.51 -8.94 5.11
N ALA A 102 5.59 -8.80 4.32
CA ALA A 102 5.51 -8.34 2.95
C ALA A 102 4.55 -9.19 2.09
N MET A 103 4.68 -10.52 2.15
CA MET A 103 3.80 -11.42 1.39
C MET A 103 2.35 -11.37 1.88
N VAL A 104 2.16 -11.19 3.19
CA VAL A 104 0.83 -11.00 3.79
C VAL A 104 0.20 -9.71 3.28
N VAL A 105 0.92 -8.58 3.32
CA VAL A 105 0.41 -7.28 2.89
C VAL A 105 -0.03 -7.31 1.42
N GLU A 106 0.77 -7.90 0.54
CA GLU A 106 0.39 -8.04 -0.88
C GLU A 106 -0.92 -8.84 -1.04
N ASN A 107 -1.08 -9.94 -0.29
CA ASN A 107 -2.34 -10.69 -0.29
C ASN A 107 -3.52 -9.85 0.23
N LEU A 108 -3.33 -9.08 1.30
CA LEU A 108 -4.38 -8.23 1.88
C LEU A 108 -4.81 -7.11 0.91
N MET A 109 -3.87 -6.55 0.16
CA MET A 109 -4.17 -5.56 -0.88
C MET A 109 -5.08 -6.14 -1.96
N ARG A 110 -4.85 -7.41 -2.35
CA ARG A 110 -5.71 -8.12 -3.30
C ARG A 110 -7.08 -8.44 -2.73
N THR A 111 -7.15 -8.96 -1.50
CA THR A 111 -8.41 -9.43 -0.91
C THR A 111 -9.24 -8.34 -0.25
N ARG A 112 -8.74 -7.10 -0.15
CA ARG A 112 -9.36 -5.97 0.55
C ARG A 112 -9.78 -6.35 1.96
N ALA A 113 -8.80 -6.73 2.78
CA ALA A 113 -9.07 -7.11 4.16
C ALA A 113 -9.65 -5.95 4.99
N GLY A 114 -10.53 -6.28 5.93
CA GLY A 114 -11.10 -5.30 6.85
C GLY A 114 -10.11 -4.81 7.91
N ASP A 115 -10.39 -3.66 8.50
CA ASP A 115 -9.49 -2.95 9.42
C ASP A 115 -9.08 -3.75 10.66
N ALA A 116 -9.88 -4.72 11.11
CA ALA A 116 -9.50 -5.62 12.21
C ALA A 116 -8.23 -6.44 11.87
N VAL A 117 -8.10 -6.89 10.63
CA VAL A 117 -6.90 -7.60 10.14
C VAL A 117 -5.75 -6.61 9.99
N LEU A 118 -6.01 -5.42 9.44
CA LEU A 118 -4.99 -4.39 9.25
C LEU A 118 -4.42 -3.91 10.59
N GLY A 119 -5.22 -3.81 11.64
CA GLY A 119 -4.77 -3.43 12.97
C GLY A 119 -3.79 -4.42 13.59
N ARG A 120 -3.97 -5.72 13.31
CA ARG A 120 -3.02 -6.76 13.74
C ARG A 120 -1.69 -6.64 12.98
N VAL A 121 -1.76 -6.43 11.67
CA VAL A 121 -0.56 -6.20 10.83
C VAL A 121 0.17 -4.91 11.22
N TYR A 122 -0.56 -3.83 11.53
CA TYR A 122 0.02 -2.62 12.10
C TYR A 122 0.80 -2.91 13.38
N GLY A 123 0.25 -3.72 14.29
CA GLY A 123 0.95 -4.14 15.51
C GLY A 123 2.29 -4.82 15.22
N VAL A 124 2.34 -5.70 14.22
CA VAL A 124 3.58 -6.37 13.76
C VAL A 124 4.58 -5.35 13.21
N LEU A 125 4.15 -4.48 12.29
CA LEU A 125 5.02 -3.46 11.66
C LEU A 125 5.58 -2.48 12.70
N HIS A 126 4.74 -2.06 13.64
CA HIS A 126 5.13 -1.16 14.73
C HIS A 126 6.13 -1.82 15.67
N GLU A 127 5.92 -3.09 16.06
CA GLU A 127 6.87 -3.85 16.87
C GLU A 127 8.21 -4.05 16.15
N LEU A 128 8.20 -4.33 14.84
CA LEU A 128 9.42 -4.41 14.02
C LEU A 128 10.17 -3.06 13.99
N ALA A 129 9.46 -1.94 13.90
CA ALA A 129 10.06 -0.61 13.94
C ALA A 129 10.76 -0.34 15.29
N ILE A 130 10.14 -0.76 16.40
CA ILE A 130 10.69 -0.66 17.75
C ILE A 130 11.95 -1.53 17.89
N ARG A 131 11.86 -2.80 17.49
CA ARG A 131 12.96 -3.76 17.59
C ARG A 131 14.15 -3.35 16.75
N ALA A 132 13.92 -2.77 15.58
CA ALA A 132 14.96 -2.25 14.71
C ALA A 132 15.49 -0.86 15.09
N ARG A 133 15.06 -0.27 16.22
CA ARG A 133 15.49 1.08 16.66
C ARG A 133 15.26 2.16 15.61
N ILE A 134 14.14 2.04 14.90
CA ILE A 134 13.67 3.06 13.97
C ILE A 134 12.86 4.11 14.72
N THR A 135 11.88 3.67 15.52
CA THR A 135 11.01 4.53 16.35
C THR A 135 11.51 4.65 17.80
N ARG A 136 12.64 4.03 18.12
CA ARG A 136 13.31 4.13 19.42
C ARG A 136 14.80 4.35 19.27
N ARG A 137 15.38 5.02 20.25
CA ARG A 137 16.83 5.24 20.33
C ARG A 137 17.56 3.91 20.55
N ALA A 138 18.63 3.67 19.77
CA ALA A 138 19.56 2.58 20.03
C ALA A 138 20.35 2.82 21.34
N VAL A 139 20.54 1.77 22.13
CA VAL A 139 21.45 1.80 23.26
C VAL A 139 22.88 1.52 22.80
N LYS A 140 23.84 1.60 23.73
CA LYS A 140 25.22 1.26 23.43
C LYS A 140 25.36 -0.23 23.11
N ASP A 141 26.10 -0.55 22.04
CA ASP A 141 26.35 -1.90 21.53
C ASP A 141 25.05 -2.66 21.18
N ASP A 142 24.00 -1.92 20.78
CA ASP A 142 22.67 -2.51 20.51
C ASP A 142 22.72 -3.46 19.29
N PRO A 143 22.40 -4.76 19.46
CA PRO A 143 22.47 -5.73 18.37
C PRO A 143 21.53 -5.39 17.20
N ALA A 144 20.46 -4.64 17.45
CA ALA A 144 19.53 -4.21 16.41
C ALA A 144 20.19 -3.33 15.33
N VAL A 145 21.30 -2.65 15.66
CA VAL A 145 22.07 -1.83 14.69
C VAL A 145 22.61 -2.69 13.55
N ARG A 146 22.91 -3.99 13.80
CA ARG A 146 23.43 -4.91 12.78
C ARG A 146 22.47 -5.13 11.62
N MET A 147 21.16 -4.99 11.83
CA MET A 147 20.17 -5.05 10.75
C MET A 147 20.31 -3.89 9.75
N HIS A 148 20.96 -2.80 10.16
CA HIS A 148 21.17 -1.61 9.33
C HIS A 148 22.59 -1.53 8.80
N ALA A 149 23.60 -1.92 9.60
CA ALA A 149 25.01 -1.88 9.24
C ALA A 149 25.79 -3.02 9.94
N PRO A 150 26.44 -3.94 9.19
CA PRO A 150 26.49 -4.01 7.74
C PRO A 150 25.16 -4.47 7.09
N GLY A 151 24.23 -5.03 7.86
CA GLY A 151 22.99 -5.64 7.38
C GLY A 151 22.87 -7.09 7.81
N VAL A 152 21.79 -7.74 7.37
CA VAL A 152 21.54 -9.17 7.59
C VAL A 152 22.32 -9.98 6.55
N VAL A 153 23.17 -10.88 7.02
CA VAL A 153 23.96 -11.77 6.16
C VAL A 153 23.19 -13.07 5.96
N TYR A 154 23.01 -13.44 4.70
CA TYR A 154 22.45 -14.72 4.28
C TYR A 154 23.53 -15.59 3.67
N GLN A 155 23.57 -16.86 4.08
CA GLN A 155 24.34 -17.86 3.35
C GLN A 155 23.56 -18.28 2.10
N LEU A 156 24.25 -18.35 0.96
CA LEU A 156 23.68 -18.88 -0.28
C LEU A 156 23.98 -20.37 -0.36
N ASP A 157 23.05 -21.19 0.12
CA ASP A 157 23.22 -22.65 0.15
C ASP A 157 23.45 -23.24 -1.24
N GLY A 158 24.31 -24.25 -1.31
CA GLY A 158 24.71 -24.92 -2.55
C GLY A 158 25.81 -24.22 -3.34
N THR A 159 26.22 -23.01 -2.93
CA THR A 159 27.36 -22.31 -3.56
C THR A 159 28.72 -22.89 -3.18
N ASP A 160 28.78 -23.73 -2.15
CA ASP A 160 29.94 -24.52 -1.77
C ASP A 160 30.39 -25.49 -2.88
N ALA A 161 29.44 -25.95 -3.71
CA ALA A 161 29.74 -26.72 -4.92
C ALA A 161 30.43 -25.90 -6.03
N LEU A 162 30.36 -24.56 -5.95
CA LEU A 162 30.92 -23.62 -6.93
C LEU A 162 32.22 -22.95 -6.44
N GLY A 163 32.58 -23.09 -5.17
CA GLY A 163 33.74 -22.43 -4.56
C GLY A 163 33.53 -22.13 -3.07
N PRO A 164 34.21 -21.09 -2.52
CA PRO A 164 33.95 -20.64 -1.16
C PRO A 164 32.47 -20.28 -0.95
N PRO A 165 31.87 -20.61 0.21
CA PRO A 165 30.48 -20.28 0.49
C PRO A 165 30.20 -18.79 0.26
N MET A 166 29.24 -18.52 -0.62
CA MET A 166 28.84 -17.15 -0.93
C MET A 166 27.81 -16.67 0.07
N HIS A 167 27.87 -15.36 0.35
CA HIS A 167 26.96 -14.71 1.26
C HIS A 167 26.29 -13.53 0.55
N TRP A 168 25.04 -13.27 0.92
CA TRP A 168 24.25 -12.16 0.43
C TRP A 168 23.93 -11.20 1.58
N LEU A 169 24.30 -9.93 1.42
CA LEU A 169 24.13 -8.91 2.45
C LEU A 169 22.89 -8.06 2.17
N LEU A 170 22.00 -7.97 3.16
CA LEU A 170 20.73 -7.24 3.07
C LEU A 170 20.69 -6.10 4.07
N SER A 171 20.68 -4.86 3.58
CA SER A 171 20.70 -3.65 4.40
C SER A 171 19.45 -2.77 4.23
N ASP A 172 18.40 -3.28 3.60
CA ASP A 172 17.19 -2.53 3.23
C ASP A 172 16.04 -2.62 4.24
N PHE A 173 16.26 -3.16 5.45
CA PHE A 173 15.21 -3.39 6.47
C PHE A 173 14.29 -2.17 6.64
N ALA A 174 14.85 -0.98 6.87
CA ALA A 174 14.08 0.24 7.12
C ALA A 174 13.21 0.64 5.91
N VAL A 175 13.74 0.49 4.70
CA VAL A 175 13.04 0.84 3.46
C VAL A 175 11.96 -0.20 3.13
N THR A 176 12.26 -1.48 3.34
CA THR A 176 11.26 -2.55 3.19
C THR A 176 10.13 -2.36 4.19
N LEU A 177 10.42 -2.04 5.46
CA LEU A 177 9.41 -1.72 6.47
C LEU A 177 8.54 -0.52 6.07
N LEU A 178 9.17 0.54 5.57
CA LEU A 178 8.48 1.73 5.08
C LEU A 178 7.51 1.39 3.93
N LYS A 179 7.99 0.65 2.93
CA LYS A 179 7.19 0.21 1.77
C LYS A 179 5.99 -0.62 2.21
N ARG A 180 6.15 -1.52 3.19
CA ARG A 180 5.03 -2.33 3.71
C ARG A 180 4.04 -1.50 4.51
N THR A 181 4.53 -0.59 5.35
CA THR A 181 3.67 0.32 6.13
C THR A 181 2.81 1.19 5.22
N MET A 182 3.40 1.78 4.18
CA MET A 182 2.66 2.55 3.18
C MET A 182 1.67 1.68 2.38
N GLY A 183 2.05 0.45 2.03
CA GLY A 183 1.16 -0.51 1.37
C GLY A 183 -0.10 -0.78 2.18
N VAL A 184 0.02 -1.03 3.49
CA VAL A 184 -1.13 -1.21 4.39
C VAL A 184 -1.94 0.08 4.52
N ALA A 185 -1.28 1.25 4.63
CA ALA A 185 -1.97 2.55 4.70
C ALA A 185 -2.85 2.81 3.47
N SER A 186 -2.43 2.33 2.29
CA SER A 186 -3.16 2.53 1.03
C SER A 186 -4.49 1.78 0.95
N ILE A 187 -4.67 0.73 1.76
CA ILE A 187 -5.88 -0.12 1.78
C ILE A 187 -6.72 0.02 3.03
N ALA A 188 -6.27 0.81 4.01
CA ALA A 188 -7.03 1.12 5.23
C ALA A 188 -8.38 1.78 4.89
N GLN A 189 -9.46 1.29 5.51
CA GLN A 189 -10.82 1.79 5.26
C GLN A 189 -11.23 2.88 6.26
N SER A 190 -10.76 2.82 7.50
CA SER A 190 -10.94 3.89 8.49
C SER A 190 -9.84 4.94 8.43
N THR A 191 -10.24 6.19 8.67
CA THR A 191 -9.33 7.32 8.83
C THR A 191 -8.34 7.09 9.97
N GLU A 192 -8.81 6.55 11.10
CA GLU A 192 -7.97 6.30 12.28
C GLU A 192 -6.84 5.30 11.99
N MET A 193 -7.17 4.15 11.37
CA MET A 193 -6.14 3.15 11.01
C MET A 193 -5.14 3.73 10.02
N ARG A 194 -5.62 4.47 9.01
CA ARG A 194 -4.75 5.11 8.02
C ARG A 194 -3.84 6.14 8.66
N GLU A 195 -4.34 6.98 9.56
CA GLU A 195 -3.55 7.98 10.28
C GLU A 195 -2.45 7.32 11.12
N ARG A 196 -2.76 6.25 11.85
CA ARG A 196 -1.74 5.49 12.62
C ARG A 196 -0.65 4.91 11.73
N LEU A 197 -1.02 4.36 10.57
CA LEU A 197 -0.07 3.80 9.61
C LEU A 197 0.78 4.90 8.94
N LEU A 198 0.19 6.04 8.59
CA LEU A 198 0.91 7.17 8.01
C LEU A 198 1.87 7.79 9.04
N SER A 199 1.46 7.95 10.29
CA SER A 199 2.34 8.40 11.37
C SER A 199 3.55 7.47 11.53
N LEU A 200 3.34 6.15 11.52
CA LEU A 200 4.45 5.20 11.57
C LEU A 200 5.33 5.30 10.32
N ALA A 201 4.74 5.47 9.13
CA ALA A 201 5.50 5.65 7.90
C ALA A 201 6.37 6.93 7.94
N ASP A 202 5.87 8.03 8.51
CA ASP A 202 6.62 9.27 8.68
C ASP A 202 7.83 9.08 9.61
N GLU A 203 7.66 8.39 10.74
CA GLU A 203 8.77 8.08 11.65
C GLU A 203 9.85 7.21 10.97
N ILE A 204 9.43 6.22 10.19
CA ILE A 204 10.36 5.37 9.44
C ILE A 204 11.03 6.18 8.32
N TRP A 205 10.30 7.06 7.63
CA TRP A 205 10.85 7.93 6.61
C TRP A 205 11.88 8.88 7.19
N ASP A 206 11.63 9.50 8.35
CA ASP A 206 12.60 10.36 9.04
C ASP A 206 13.89 9.61 9.40
N HIS A 207 13.78 8.33 9.76
CA HIS A 207 14.94 7.46 9.95
C HIS A 207 15.71 7.25 8.63
N VAL A 208 15.01 6.86 7.55
CA VAL A 208 15.61 6.65 6.23
C VAL A 208 16.24 7.93 5.68
N TYR A 209 15.55 9.07 5.79
CA TYR A 209 15.97 10.35 5.28
C TYR A 209 17.25 10.87 5.92
N ARG A 210 17.42 10.65 7.24
CA ARG A 210 18.64 11.00 7.97
C ARG A 210 19.86 10.20 7.52
N ARG A 211 19.67 9.02 6.94
CA ARG A 211 20.76 8.18 6.39
C ARG A 211 21.27 8.65 5.02
N ARG A 212 20.88 9.83 4.53
CA ARG A 212 21.44 10.38 3.30
C ARG A 212 22.88 10.88 3.49
N CYS A 213 23.69 10.74 2.46
CA CYS A 213 25.01 11.36 2.40
C CYS A 213 24.88 12.89 2.43
N GLY A 214 25.55 13.53 3.37
CA GLY A 214 25.46 14.99 3.56
C GLY A 214 26.38 15.81 2.66
N ASN A 215 27.38 15.19 2.03
CA ASN A 215 28.44 15.87 1.28
C ASN A 215 28.99 15.00 0.14
N GLY A 216 29.93 15.56 -0.63
CA GLY A 216 30.62 14.86 -1.71
C GLY A 216 29.76 14.54 -2.93
N ARG A 217 30.22 13.61 -3.77
CA ARG A 217 29.53 13.17 -5.00
C ARG A 217 28.27 12.34 -4.72
N ALA A 218 28.18 11.79 -3.52
CA ALA A 218 27.05 10.98 -3.07
C ALA A 218 25.93 11.82 -2.43
N ARG A 219 26.09 13.15 -2.34
CA ARG A 219 25.15 14.04 -1.65
C ARG A 219 23.71 13.77 -2.06
N ASP A 220 22.82 13.73 -1.06
CA ASP A 220 21.38 13.45 -1.20
C ASP A 220 21.03 12.02 -1.67
N LEU A 221 22.01 11.13 -1.88
CA LEU A 221 21.83 9.69 -2.07
C LEU A 221 22.03 8.94 -0.74
N TRP A 222 21.81 7.63 -0.77
CA TRP A 222 21.98 6.73 0.38
C TRP A 222 23.18 5.82 0.16
N ASP A 223 23.79 5.24 1.19
CA ASP A 223 23.33 5.08 2.56
C ASP A 223 24.44 5.44 3.55
N GLN A 224 24.09 6.10 4.66
CA GLN A 224 24.96 6.51 5.77
C GLN A 224 24.33 6.14 7.12
N PRO A 225 24.46 4.87 7.57
CA PRO A 225 23.94 4.44 8.86
C PRO A 225 24.50 5.24 10.05
N GLY A 226 25.76 5.71 9.93
CA GLY A 226 26.44 6.54 10.94
C GLY A 226 25.70 7.85 11.29
N ASN A 227 24.86 8.37 10.39
CA ASN A 227 24.05 9.56 10.67
C ASN A 227 22.92 9.32 11.67
N VAL A 228 22.55 8.06 11.89
CA VAL A 228 21.47 7.66 12.81
C VAL A 228 22.00 6.85 13.99
N PHE A 229 23.02 6.03 13.75
CA PHE A 229 23.66 5.20 14.75
C PHE A 229 25.13 5.61 14.91
N ALA A 230 25.45 6.27 16.02
CA ALA A 230 26.82 6.77 16.27
C ALA A 230 27.90 5.67 16.31
N GLU A 231 27.50 4.43 16.56
CA GLU A 231 28.37 3.26 16.67
C GLU A 231 28.52 2.49 15.35
N ALA A 232 27.70 2.82 14.34
CA ALA A 232 27.88 2.24 13.02
C ALA A 232 29.21 2.76 12.45
N GLU A 233 29.95 1.89 11.78
CA GLU A 233 31.18 2.28 11.10
C GLU A 233 30.90 3.46 10.14
N PRO A 234 31.84 4.40 10.00
CA PRO A 234 31.70 5.49 9.02
C PRO A 234 31.34 4.88 7.67
N GLY A 235 30.18 5.25 7.14
CA GLY A 235 29.72 4.72 5.86
C GLY A 235 30.70 5.06 4.74
N SER A 236 30.61 4.31 3.64
CA SER A 236 31.39 4.58 2.43
C SER A 236 31.19 6.02 1.95
N GLU A 237 32.22 6.67 1.41
CA GLU A 237 32.06 7.97 0.74
C GLU A 237 31.20 7.85 -0.55
N LEU A 238 31.01 6.62 -1.05
CA LEU A 238 30.17 6.29 -2.19
C LEU A 238 28.77 5.87 -1.74
N PRO A 239 27.73 6.15 -2.55
CA PRO A 239 26.40 5.71 -2.23
C PRO A 239 26.27 4.19 -2.30
N SER A 240 25.38 3.64 -1.48
CA SER A 240 24.80 2.32 -1.68
C SER A 240 23.74 2.43 -2.77
N TRP A 241 24.07 1.95 -3.97
CA TRP A 241 23.11 1.87 -5.08
C TRP A 241 21.93 0.96 -4.72
N TYR A 242 22.20 -0.15 -4.02
CA TYR A 242 21.17 -1.06 -3.55
C TYR A 242 20.14 -0.36 -2.65
N PHE A 243 20.60 0.37 -1.62
CA PHE A 243 19.69 1.08 -0.72
C PHE A 243 18.98 2.24 -1.43
N THR A 244 19.71 2.98 -2.26
CA THR A 244 19.17 4.09 -3.06
C THR A 244 18.05 3.62 -4.00
N GLU A 245 18.24 2.51 -4.70
CA GLU A 245 17.23 1.88 -5.56
C GLU A 245 15.96 1.55 -4.77
N ARG A 246 16.11 0.89 -3.61
CA ARG A 246 14.96 0.57 -2.75
C ARG A 246 14.21 1.81 -2.28
N VAL A 247 14.90 2.91 -1.97
CA VAL A 247 14.26 4.19 -1.59
C VAL A 247 13.51 4.78 -2.77
N VAL A 248 14.10 4.78 -3.97
CA VAL A 248 13.44 5.28 -5.19
C VAL A 248 12.19 4.46 -5.52
N GLU A 249 12.25 3.14 -5.42
CA GLU A 249 11.07 2.28 -5.56
C GLU A 249 9.94 2.66 -4.59
N PHE A 250 10.29 2.91 -3.33
CA PHE A 250 9.32 3.37 -2.34
C PHE A 250 8.72 4.73 -2.74
N LEU A 251 9.53 5.71 -3.14
CA LEU A 251 9.04 7.03 -3.54
C LEU A 251 8.08 6.96 -4.73
N VAL A 252 8.36 6.11 -5.71
CA VAL A 252 7.46 5.85 -6.84
C VAL A 252 6.14 5.22 -6.36
N ALA A 253 6.21 4.25 -5.44
CA ALA A 253 5.01 3.64 -4.86
C ALA A 253 4.18 4.65 -4.04
N ALA A 254 4.84 5.49 -3.25
CA ALA A 254 4.20 6.55 -2.46
C ALA A 254 3.53 7.60 -3.35
N ALA A 255 4.20 8.04 -4.43
CA ALA A 255 3.61 8.97 -5.40
C ALA A 255 2.32 8.41 -6.02
N LYS A 256 2.34 7.15 -6.46
CA LYS A 256 1.13 6.46 -6.96
C LYS A 256 0.03 6.38 -5.90
N ALA A 257 0.38 6.17 -4.63
CA ALA A 257 -0.59 6.14 -3.54
C ALA A 257 -1.21 7.53 -3.27
N THR A 258 -0.48 8.62 -3.48
CA THR A 258 -1.04 9.99 -3.36
C THR A 258 -1.99 10.37 -4.49
N GLU A 259 -1.86 9.74 -5.65
CA GLU A 259 -2.81 9.88 -6.77
C GLU A 259 -4.13 9.15 -6.49
N ALA A 260 -4.17 8.22 -5.54
CA ALA A 260 -5.40 7.57 -5.13
C ALA A 260 -6.34 8.59 -4.47
N GLY A 261 -7.61 8.59 -4.92
CA GLY A 261 -8.63 9.49 -4.39
C GLY A 261 -8.82 9.37 -2.87
N PRO A 262 -9.53 10.33 -2.24
CA PRO A 262 -9.72 10.36 -0.79
C PRO A 262 -10.34 9.06 -0.25
N ILE A 263 -10.06 8.77 1.03
CA ILE A 263 -10.51 7.54 1.70
C ILE A 263 -12.01 7.37 1.50
N ARG A 264 -12.41 6.20 1.00
CA ARG A 264 -13.81 5.84 0.85
C ARG A 264 -14.34 5.42 2.21
N SER A 265 -14.97 6.33 2.93
CA SER A 265 -15.74 5.96 4.12
C SER A 265 -17.09 5.37 3.65
N PRO A 266 -17.36 4.08 3.92
CA PRO A 266 -18.63 3.46 3.54
C PRO A 266 -19.82 4.16 4.21
N GLN A 267 -19.66 4.54 5.48
CA GLN A 267 -20.67 5.26 6.25
C GLN A 267 -20.99 6.64 5.64
N LEU A 268 -19.96 7.40 5.25
CA LEU A 268 -20.19 8.67 4.57
C LEU A 268 -20.83 8.47 3.20
N ALA A 269 -20.47 7.40 2.48
CA ALA A 269 -21.12 7.08 1.22
C ALA A 269 -22.59 6.69 1.41
N GLU A 270 -22.93 5.92 2.45
CA GLU A 270 -24.32 5.58 2.81
C GLU A 270 -25.13 6.84 3.11
N ILE A 271 -24.67 7.67 4.04
CA ILE A 271 -25.33 8.95 4.38
C ILE A 271 -25.47 9.83 3.13
N ALA A 272 -24.41 9.95 2.32
CA ALA A 272 -24.47 10.75 1.11
C ALA A 272 -25.48 10.21 0.08
N ASN A 273 -25.66 8.88 -0.02
CA ASN A 273 -26.68 8.28 -0.89
C ASN A 273 -28.10 8.50 -0.36
N GLU A 274 -28.28 8.43 0.96
CA GLU A 274 -29.57 8.74 1.60
C GLU A 274 -29.97 10.20 1.36
N MET A 275 -29.06 11.14 1.63
CA MET A 275 -29.27 12.57 1.34
C MET A 275 -29.52 12.84 -0.15
N LEU A 276 -28.78 12.16 -1.03
CA LEU A 276 -28.96 12.30 -2.48
C LEU A 276 -30.36 11.83 -2.90
N SER A 277 -30.82 10.71 -2.36
CA SER A 277 -32.15 10.17 -2.66
C SER A 277 -33.26 11.10 -2.20
N GLU A 278 -33.12 11.74 -1.04
CA GLU A 278 -34.05 12.76 -0.55
C GLU A 278 -34.05 14.00 -1.45
N ALA A 279 -32.87 14.54 -1.78
CA ALA A 279 -32.77 15.72 -2.63
C ALA A 279 -33.32 15.49 -4.04
N GLU A 280 -33.12 14.31 -4.61
CA GLU A 280 -33.70 13.92 -5.90
C GLU A 280 -35.22 13.82 -5.82
N HIS A 281 -35.75 13.23 -4.74
CA HIS A 281 -37.19 13.15 -4.56
C HIS A 281 -37.84 14.55 -4.47
N LEU A 282 -37.24 15.46 -3.71
CA LEU A 282 -37.71 16.85 -3.59
C LEU A 282 -37.58 17.61 -4.92
N TYR A 283 -36.47 17.41 -5.64
CA TYR A 283 -36.29 18.00 -6.96
C TYR A 283 -37.35 17.53 -7.96
N ASP A 284 -37.65 16.24 -7.99
CA ASP A 284 -38.68 15.67 -8.86
C ASP A 284 -40.07 16.25 -8.53
N GLN A 285 -40.38 16.48 -7.25
CA GLN A 285 -41.61 17.16 -6.85
C GLN A 285 -41.68 18.59 -7.39
N GLU A 286 -40.61 19.38 -7.22
CA GLU A 286 -40.58 20.76 -7.75
C GLU A 286 -40.66 20.77 -9.29
N GLN A 287 -39.95 19.87 -9.97
CA GLN A 287 -40.05 19.72 -11.43
C GLN A 287 -41.50 19.50 -11.90
N LEU A 288 -42.26 18.62 -11.23
CA LEU A 288 -43.66 18.35 -11.58
C LEU A 288 -44.56 19.58 -11.39
N ILE A 289 -44.34 20.32 -10.30
CA ILE A 289 -45.12 21.53 -9.97
C ILE A 289 -44.86 22.64 -11.00
N TRP A 290 -43.59 22.82 -11.39
CA TRP A 290 -43.17 23.89 -12.30
C TRP A 290 -43.09 23.47 -13.78
N ALA A 291 -43.49 22.24 -14.11
CA ALA A 291 -43.38 21.64 -15.46
C ALA A 291 -43.99 22.50 -16.58
N ASN A 292 -44.97 23.35 -16.26
CA ASN A 292 -45.68 24.21 -17.21
C ASN A 292 -45.35 25.71 -17.07
N THR A 293 -44.40 26.09 -16.22
CA THR A 293 -44.11 27.50 -15.91
C THR A 293 -42.73 27.90 -16.44
N SER A 294 -42.71 28.55 -17.61
CA SER A 294 -41.54 29.28 -18.10
C SER A 294 -41.37 30.56 -17.27
N GLY A 295 -40.60 30.47 -16.18
CA GLY A 295 -40.47 31.55 -15.20
C GLY A 295 -39.03 31.80 -14.73
N PRO A 296 -38.84 32.83 -13.88
CA PRO A 296 -37.52 33.25 -13.35
C PRO A 296 -36.82 32.18 -12.49
N LEU A 297 -37.51 31.10 -12.11
CA LEU A 297 -36.99 29.99 -11.30
C LEU A 297 -36.24 28.92 -12.10
N GLN A 298 -36.34 28.93 -13.43
CA GLN A 298 -35.71 27.93 -14.30
C GLN A 298 -34.18 27.84 -14.15
N PRO A 299 -33.42 28.95 -13.99
CA PRO A 299 -31.97 28.88 -13.76
C PRO A 299 -31.61 28.14 -12.47
N THR A 300 -32.38 28.34 -11.39
CA THR A 300 -32.18 27.65 -10.10
C THR A 300 -32.40 26.15 -10.24
N LEU A 301 -33.49 25.73 -10.88
CA LEU A 301 -33.77 24.30 -11.11
C LEU A 301 -32.70 23.62 -11.97
N ARG A 302 -32.13 24.31 -12.96
CA ARG A 302 -30.98 23.77 -13.74
C ARG A 302 -29.70 23.69 -12.91
N ALA A 303 -29.46 24.65 -12.02
CA ALA A 303 -28.30 24.62 -11.13
C ALA A 303 -28.38 23.44 -10.16
N ILE A 304 -29.56 23.22 -9.55
CA ILE A 304 -29.84 22.05 -8.70
C ILE A 304 -29.61 20.76 -9.49
N GLU A 305 -30.14 20.65 -10.71
CA GLU A 305 -29.95 19.47 -11.57
C GLU A 305 -28.46 19.16 -11.81
N GLY A 306 -27.68 20.17 -12.20
CA GLY A 306 -26.24 20.01 -12.45
C GLY A 306 -25.47 19.57 -11.20
N ASN A 307 -25.83 20.12 -10.04
CA ASN A 307 -25.22 19.74 -8.77
C ASN A 307 -25.59 18.31 -8.35
N LEU A 308 -26.85 17.89 -8.50
CA LEU A 308 -27.29 16.50 -8.24
C LEU A 308 -26.61 15.51 -9.19
N GLN A 309 -26.54 15.82 -10.49
CA GLN A 309 -25.79 15.00 -11.45
C GLN A 309 -24.31 14.88 -11.07
N ARG A 310 -23.68 15.99 -10.66
CA ARG A 310 -22.30 15.95 -10.17
C ARG A 310 -22.16 15.13 -8.91
N ALA A 311 -23.09 15.27 -7.95
CA ALA A 311 -23.10 14.50 -6.72
C ALA A 311 -23.18 13.00 -6.99
N ARG A 312 -24.07 12.52 -7.89
CA ARG A 312 -24.13 11.11 -8.32
C ARG A 312 -22.78 10.56 -8.78
N LEU A 313 -22.07 11.34 -9.60
CA LEU A 313 -20.80 10.90 -10.19
C LEU A 313 -19.71 10.75 -9.13
N ILE A 314 -19.76 11.56 -8.07
CA ILE A 314 -18.69 11.60 -7.07
C ILE A 314 -19.08 10.96 -5.73
N VAL A 315 -20.33 10.56 -5.50
CA VAL A 315 -20.82 10.06 -4.20
C VAL A 315 -20.01 8.87 -3.68
N ARG A 316 -19.55 8.00 -4.58
CA ARG A 316 -18.74 6.81 -4.22
C ARG A 316 -17.26 7.10 -4.00
N THR A 317 -16.74 8.19 -4.56
CA THR A 317 -15.29 8.49 -4.56
C THR A 317 -14.93 9.67 -3.69
N ARG A 318 -15.86 10.61 -3.46
CA ARG A 318 -15.72 11.82 -2.67
C ARG A 318 -17.03 12.11 -1.91
N PRO A 319 -17.49 11.20 -1.03
CA PRO A 319 -18.81 11.32 -0.38
C PRO A 319 -18.99 12.65 0.37
N GLY A 320 -17.97 13.15 1.07
CA GLY A 320 -18.06 14.46 1.73
C GLY A 320 -18.23 15.65 0.76
N SER A 321 -17.59 15.61 -0.42
CA SER A 321 -17.84 16.62 -1.46
C SER A 321 -19.23 16.47 -2.08
N ALA A 322 -19.72 15.24 -2.23
CA ALA A 322 -21.09 14.99 -2.68
C ALA A 322 -22.11 15.55 -1.68
N MET A 323 -21.94 15.28 -0.38
CA MET A 323 -22.80 15.79 0.68
C MET A 323 -22.86 17.31 0.68
N ALA A 324 -21.74 18.01 0.48
CA ALA A 324 -21.75 19.47 0.37
C ALA A 324 -22.63 19.96 -0.80
N LEU A 325 -22.48 19.37 -1.99
CA LEU A 325 -23.31 19.70 -3.15
C LEU A 325 -24.80 19.39 -2.90
N ILE A 326 -25.09 18.25 -2.25
CA ILE A 326 -26.45 17.83 -1.92
C ILE A 326 -27.08 18.77 -0.90
N SER A 327 -26.35 19.17 0.14
CA SER A 327 -26.81 20.14 1.13
C SER A 327 -27.14 21.50 0.51
N ASP A 328 -26.34 21.96 -0.44
CA ASP A 328 -26.64 23.18 -1.19
C ASP A 328 -27.93 23.03 -2.01
N CYS A 329 -28.14 21.87 -2.66
CA CYS A 329 -29.38 21.57 -3.37
C CYS A 329 -30.60 21.54 -2.44
N LEU A 330 -30.50 20.85 -1.30
CA LEU A 330 -31.58 20.76 -0.31
C LEU A 330 -31.96 22.15 0.21
N LYS A 331 -30.96 23.01 0.45
CA LYS A 331 -31.19 24.40 0.85
C LYS A 331 -31.96 25.19 -0.21
N ASP A 332 -31.56 25.06 -1.48
CA ASP A 332 -32.24 25.75 -2.58
C ASP A 332 -33.67 25.23 -2.78
N LEU A 333 -33.89 23.92 -2.63
CA LEU A 333 -35.21 23.29 -2.71
C LEU A 333 -36.12 23.76 -1.56
N GLU A 334 -35.61 23.88 -0.35
CA GLU A 334 -36.36 24.41 0.80
C GLU A 334 -36.79 25.87 0.56
N LEU A 335 -35.90 26.69 -0.01
CA LEU A 335 -36.22 28.07 -0.35
C LEU A 335 -37.33 28.15 -1.42
N LEU A 336 -37.34 27.23 -2.39
CA LEU A 336 -38.43 27.13 -3.39
C LEU A 336 -39.76 26.72 -2.74
N ALA A 337 -39.73 25.75 -1.83
CA ALA A 337 -40.90 25.30 -1.09
C ALA A 337 -41.50 26.44 -0.22
N LEU A 338 -40.67 27.18 0.51
CA LEU A 338 -41.08 28.34 1.32
C LEU A 338 -41.67 29.47 0.47
N ALA A 339 -41.05 29.78 -0.67
CA ALA A 339 -41.56 30.79 -1.60
C ALA A 339 -42.95 30.43 -2.13
N ARG A 340 -43.20 29.13 -2.37
CA ARG A 340 -44.52 28.61 -2.77
C ARG A 340 -45.55 28.75 -1.65
N GLU A 341 -45.22 28.37 -0.42
CA GLU A 341 -46.15 28.49 0.72
C GLU A 341 -46.56 29.94 0.93
N THR A 342 -45.58 30.86 0.91
CA THR A 342 -45.83 32.30 1.05
C THR A 342 -46.73 32.83 -0.08
N ALA A 343 -46.52 32.37 -1.32
CA ALA A 343 -47.36 32.76 -2.45
C ALA A 343 -48.79 32.23 -2.34
N ALA A 344 -48.98 31.03 -1.78
CA ALA A 344 -50.29 30.42 -1.56
C ALA A 344 -51.07 31.09 -0.40
N GLU A 345 -50.38 31.60 0.63
CA GLU A 345 -51.01 32.35 1.72
C GLU A 345 -51.44 33.78 1.32
N ALA A 346 -50.81 34.34 0.27
CA ALA A 346 -51.09 35.69 -0.22
C ALA A 346 -52.27 35.76 -1.22
N THR A 347 -52.80 34.62 -1.65
CA THR A 347 -53.98 34.47 -2.54
C THR A 347 -55.18 33.97 -1.78
#